data_AF-A0A1F9NVD8-F1
#
_entry.id   AF-A0A1F9NVD8-F1
#
_cell.length_a   1.000
_cell.length_b   1.000
_cell.length_c   1.000
_cell.angle_alpha   90.00
_cell.angle_beta   90.00
_cell.angle_gamma   90.00
#
_symmetry.space_group_name_H-M   'P 1'
#
loop_
_entity.id
_entity.type
_entity.pdbx_description
1 polymer ?
#
loop_
_entity_poly.entity_id
_entity_poly.type
_entity_poly.pdbx_seq_one_letter_code
_entity_poly.pdbx_strand_id
1 'polypeptide(L)'
;MLDKNIKFMGDSQGDNCFALGRQMTIEYYECGATAFLDEVRVEKALLKAAKDSGATIISSSFHKFEPQGVSGVVVIAESHFTIHAWPEHDYAAVDIFTCGDNINLEIAVNSMKESFESENVVISSDQNRGIISKPFEQQKIGEIVRNSKIYPISWKKEYERKNPWGVLASFDIYEADPGIIRDAGHIERFVRELSDLIDMKRYGDCKVVHFGEDENIEGFSMTQLVETSLISGHFSNASNTVYLDVFSCKFYDPRQVAEFAMSFFKAGHYKLQIALRQ
;
A
#
# COMPACT_ATOMS: atom_id res chain seq x y z
N MET A 1 21.94 30.85 29.28
CA MET A 1 21.28 32.00 28.64
C MET A 1 21.09 31.64 27.18
N LEU A 2 19.85 31.61 26.71
CA LEU A 2 19.50 31.50 25.30
C LEU A 2 19.59 32.90 24.69
N ASP A 3 20.24 33.02 23.55
CA ASP A 3 20.13 34.23 22.72
C ASP A 3 19.20 33.98 21.53
N LYS A 4 18.38 34.98 21.27
CA LYS A 4 17.21 34.97 20.38
C LYS A 4 17.59 35.48 18.99
N ASN A 5 16.81 35.04 18.00
CA ASN A 5 16.56 35.65 16.67
C ASN A 5 17.41 35.14 15.50
N ILE A 6 16.87 34.18 14.74
CA ILE A 6 16.74 34.31 13.27
C ILE A 6 15.40 33.67 12.85
N LYS A 7 14.49 34.50 12.32
CA LYS A 7 13.24 34.12 11.66
C LYS A 7 13.52 33.84 10.18
N PHE A 8 12.98 32.76 9.64
CA PHE A 8 12.61 32.67 8.22
C PHE A 8 11.19 32.13 8.11
N MET A 9 10.26 32.99 7.68
CA MET A 9 8.89 32.63 7.35
C MET A 9 8.83 32.07 5.92
N GLY A 10 8.03 31.01 5.77
CA GLY A 10 7.52 30.52 4.49
C GLY A 10 6.38 29.55 4.77
N ASP A 11 5.15 30.03 4.68
CA ASP A 11 3.92 29.24 4.76
C ASP A 11 3.63 28.54 3.42
N SER A 12 3.09 27.32 3.49
CA SER A 12 2.10 26.78 2.54
C SER A 12 1.37 25.60 3.20
N GLN A 13 0.07 25.76 3.39
CA GLN A 13 -0.88 24.86 4.06
C GLN A 13 -1.16 23.57 3.27
N GLY A 14 -1.50 22.48 3.98
CA GLY A 14 -2.37 21.40 3.49
C GLY A 14 -1.76 20.00 3.47
N ASP A 15 -1.84 19.27 4.60
CA ASP A 15 -2.37 17.89 4.66
C ASP A 15 -2.39 17.42 6.12
N ASN A 16 -3.59 17.12 6.61
CA ASN A 16 -3.91 17.09 8.04
C ASN A 16 -3.87 15.69 8.67
N CYS A 17 -3.41 14.65 7.97
CA CYS A 17 -3.49 13.24 8.41
C CYS A 17 -2.11 12.57 8.52
N PHE A 18 -1.93 11.68 9.50
CA PHE A 18 -0.75 10.81 9.66
C PHE A 18 -1.18 9.38 10.02
N ALA A 19 -0.42 8.37 9.60
CA ALA A 19 -0.67 6.98 9.96
C ALA A 19 0.05 6.62 11.27
N LEU A 20 -0.62 5.87 12.14
CA LEU A 20 -0.01 5.33 13.37
C LEU A 20 0.93 4.16 13.11
N GLY A 21 0.75 3.44 11.99
CA GLY A 21 1.64 2.37 11.62
C GLY A 21 1.47 1.92 10.18
N ARG A 22 2.19 0.86 9.81
CA ARG A 22 2.22 0.30 8.46
C ARG A 22 2.19 -1.22 8.54
N GLN A 23 1.27 -1.85 7.80
CA GLN A 23 1.13 -3.30 7.70
C GLN A 23 1.37 -3.77 6.28
N MET A 24 2.27 -4.74 6.12
CA MET A 24 2.45 -5.45 4.86
C MET A 24 1.99 -6.90 5.00
N THR A 25 1.38 -7.44 3.95
CA THR A 25 1.14 -8.87 3.77
C THR A 25 2.04 -9.39 2.66
N ILE A 26 2.71 -10.49 2.92
CA ILE A 26 3.79 -11.02 2.09
C ILE A 26 3.53 -12.51 1.88
N GLU A 27 3.72 -12.94 0.65
CA GLU A 27 3.54 -14.30 0.18
C GLU A 27 4.91 -14.81 -0.27
N TYR A 28 5.42 -15.83 0.42
CA TYR A 28 6.65 -16.54 0.06
C TYR A 28 6.27 -17.83 -0.64
N TYR A 29 6.71 -17.98 -1.88
CA TYR A 29 6.49 -19.15 -2.72
C TYR A 29 7.80 -19.89 -2.96
N GLU A 30 7.69 -21.15 -3.37
CA GLU A 30 8.83 -21.98 -3.77
C GLU A 30 9.90 -21.97 -2.67
N CYS A 31 9.46 -22.13 -1.43
CA CYS A 31 10.32 -22.18 -0.25
C CYS A 31 11.08 -23.50 -0.23
N GLY A 32 12.28 -23.49 0.37
CA GLY A 32 13.08 -24.70 0.47
C GLY A 32 12.34 -25.80 1.24
N ALA A 33 12.49 -27.06 0.80
CA ALA A 33 11.83 -28.23 1.39
C ALA A 33 12.07 -28.41 2.90
N THR A 34 13.06 -27.72 3.46
CA THR A 34 13.41 -27.77 4.88
C THR A 34 12.99 -26.53 5.67
N ALA A 35 12.42 -25.52 5.01
CA ALA A 35 12.11 -24.20 5.60
C ALA A 35 11.09 -24.28 6.74
N PHE A 36 10.10 -25.16 6.62
CA PHE A 36 8.93 -25.23 7.50
C PHE A 36 8.79 -26.57 8.25
N LEU A 37 9.89 -27.33 8.41
CA LEU A 37 9.87 -28.67 9.03
C LEU A 37 9.52 -28.66 10.52
N ASP A 38 9.93 -27.62 11.23
CA ASP A 38 9.65 -27.43 12.65
C ASP A 38 9.46 -25.95 12.98
N GLU A 39 8.71 -25.72 14.06
CA GLU A 39 8.36 -24.42 14.58
C GLU A 39 9.57 -23.62 15.07
N VAL A 40 10.65 -24.28 15.49
CA VAL A 40 11.87 -23.63 16.01
C VAL A 40 12.63 -22.94 14.90
N ARG A 41 12.68 -23.53 13.71
CA ARG A 41 13.29 -22.91 12.52
C ARG A 41 12.51 -21.68 12.08
N VAL A 42 11.18 -21.79 12.02
CA VAL A 42 10.31 -20.67 11.63
C VAL A 42 10.39 -19.54 12.67
N GLU A 43 10.41 -19.86 13.96
CA GLU A 43 10.61 -18.89 15.03
C GLU A 43 11.94 -18.13 14.86
N LYS A 44 13.05 -18.85 14.64
CA LYS A 44 14.36 -18.24 14.41
C LYS A 44 14.36 -17.31 13.20
N ALA A 45 13.67 -17.68 12.12
CA ALA A 45 13.57 -16.85 10.92
C ALA A 45 12.87 -15.52 11.20
N LEU A 46 11.71 -15.55 11.87
CA LEU A 46 10.95 -14.33 12.21
C LEU A 46 11.70 -13.47 13.25
N LEU A 47 12.31 -14.09 14.26
CA LEU A 47 13.11 -13.36 15.26
C LEU A 47 14.33 -12.67 14.62
N LYS A 48 15.00 -13.35 13.69
CA LYS A 48 16.11 -12.77 12.92
C LYS A 48 15.62 -11.58 12.09
N ALA A 49 14.52 -11.73 11.36
CA ALA A 49 13.96 -10.66 10.53
C ALA A 49 13.51 -9.44 11.34
N ALA A 50 12.85 -9.67 12.48
CA ALA A 50 12.47 -8.60 13.40
C ALA A 50 13.70 -7.87 13.95
N LYS A 51 14.74 -8.60 14.36
CA LYS A 51 15.98 -8.01 14.88
C LYS A 51 16.73 -7.22 13.81
N ASP A 52 16.92 -7.79 12.63
CA ASP A 52 17.70 -7.18 11.54
C ASP A 52 17.01 -5.95 10.96
N SER A 53 15.68 -5.92 10.98
CA SER A 53 14.90 -4.73 10.60
C SER A 53 14.92 -3.61 11.63
N GLY A 54 15.48 -3.85 12.83
CA GLY A 54 15.54 -2.86 13.92
C GLY A 54 14.31 -2.87 14.84
N ALA A 55 13.42 -3.86 14.72
CA ALA A 55 12.26 -3.97 15.60
C ALA A 55 12.68 -4.40 17.03
N THR A 56 11.99 -3.85 18.02
CA THR A 56 12.18 -4.26 19.43
C THR A 56 11.26 -5.43 19.74
N ILE A 57 11.84 -6.62 19.90
CA ILE A 57 11.09 -7.85 20.18
C ILE A 57 10.66 -7.90 21.65
N ILE A 58 9.39 -8.23 21.89
CA ILE A 58 8.79 -8.38 23.23
C ILE A 58 8.65 -9.86 23.59
N SER A 59 8.05 -10.66 22.70
CA SER A 59 7.85 -12.09 22.89
C SER A 59 7.60 -12.81 21.57
N SER A 60 7.66 -14.14 21.59
CA SER A 60 7.31 -15.00 20.46
C SER A 60 6.45 -16.18 20.91
N SER A 61 5.61 -16.69 20.01
CA SER A 61 4.81 -17.91 20.22
C SER A 61 4.58 -18.62 18.89
N PHE A 62 4.92 -19.91 18.82
CA PHE A 62 4.84 -20.72 17.61
C PHE A 62 4.19 -22.07 17.90
N HIS A 63 3.46 -22.60 16.92
CA HIS A 63 2.77 -23.88 17.01
C HIS A 63 2.93 -24.65 15.70
N LYS A 64 3.37 -25.90 15.82
CA LYS A 64 3.37 -26.87 14.73
C LYS A 64 2.09 -27.71 14.77
N PHE A 65 1.46 -27.86 13.61
CA PHE A 65 0.25 -28.65 13.43
C PHE A 65 0.57 -30.07 12.94
N GLU A 66 -0.39 -30.96 13.16
CA GLU A 66 -0.40 -32.32 12.62
C GLU A 66 -1.38 -32.41 11.43
N PRO A 67 -1.02 -33.04 10.30
CA PRO A 67 0.25 -33.76 10.06
C PRO A 67 1.46 -32.85 9.77
N GLN A 68 1.23 -31.59 9.41
CA GLN A 68 2.26 -30.59 9.17
C GLN A 68 1.67 -29.18 9.18
N GLY A 69 2.53 -28.16 9.06
CA GLY A 69 2.15 -26.75 9.08
C GLY A 69 2.68 -26.05 10.32
N VAL A 70 2.98 -24.76 10.19
CA VAL A 70 3.47 -23.93 11.31
C VAL A 70 2.73 -22.61 11.30
N SER A 71 2.26 -22.17 12.47
CA SER A 71 1.82 -20.80 12.68
C SER A 71 2.59 -20.17 13.81
N GLY A 72 2.84 -18.86 13.71
CA GLY A 72 3.50 -18.16 14.80
C GLY A 72 3.40 -16.66 14.72
N VAL A 73 3.76 -16.04 15.84
CA VAL A 73 3.76 -14.60 16.05
C VAL A 73 5.02 -14.19 16.80
N VAL A 74 5.62 -13.09 16.36
CA VAL A 74 6.59 -12.32 17.12
C VAL A 74 5.94 -10.99 17.46
N VAL A 75 5.71 -10.76 18.74
CA VAL A 75 5.19 -9.48 19.25
C VAL A 75 6.37 -8.52 19.35
N ILE A 76 6.23 -7.35 18.76
CA ILE A 76 7.22 -6.27 18.85
C ILE A 76 6.61 -5.06 19.57
N ALA A 77 7.43 -4.07 19.91
CA ALA A 77 6.94 -2.83 20.52
C ALA A 77 5.84 -2.21 19.64
N GLU A 78 4.60 -2.26 20.15
CA GLU A 78 3.39 -1.66 19.57
C GLU A 78 2.80 -2.34 18.32
N SER A 79 3.29 -3.52 17.90
CA SER A 79 2.75 -4.25 16.72
C SER A 79 3.23 -5.73 16.65
N HIS A 80 3.32 -6.36 15.46
CA HIS A 80 3.65 -7.79 15.34
C HIS A 80 4.19 -8.21 13.97
N PHE A 81 4.86 -9.37 13.95
CA PHE A 81 5.13 -10.18 12.76
C PHE A 81 4.39 -11.50 12.92
N THR A 82 3.60 -11.94 11.94
CA THR A 82 2.89 -13.23 11.96
C THR A 82 3.22 -14.07 10.74
N ILE A 83 3.11 -15.39 10.87
CA ILE A 83 3.31 -16.33 9.79
C ILE A 83 2.33 -17.50 9.87
N HIS A 84 1.87 -17.95 8.71
CA HIS A 84 1.23 -19.23 8.49
C HIS A 84 1.93 -19.94 7.32
N ALA A 85 2.45 -21.14 7.56
CA ALA A 85 3.22 -21.91 6.59
C ALA A 85 2.53 -23.24 6.26
N TRP A 86 2.50 -23.56 4.96
CA TRP A 86 1.96 -24.79 4.37
C TRP A 86 3.08 -25.55 3.66
N PRO A 87 3.77 -26.48 4.34
CA PRO A 87 4.87 -27.26 3.78
C PRO A 87 4.49 -28.05 2.51
N GLU A 88 3.25 -28.50 2.36
CA GLU A 88 2.73 -29.20 1.17
C GLU A 88 2.74 -28.35 -0.11
N HIS A 89 2.87 -27.03 0.04
CA HIS A 89 2.78 -26.06 -1.04
C HIS A 89 4.06 -25.22 -1.14
N ASP A 90 5.10 -25.55 -0.36
CA ASP A 90 6.34 -24.76 -0.28
C ASP A 90 6.04 -23.26 -0.08
N TYR A 91 5.04 -22.97 0.76
CA TYR A 91 4.41 -21.65 0.84
C TYR A 91 4.31 -21.13 2.28
N ALA A 92 4.51 -19.82 2.45
CA ALA A 92 4.16 -19.11 3.68
C ALA A 92 3.50 -17.76 3.41
N ALA A 93 2.44 -17.48 4.18
CA ALA A 93 1.84 -16.16 4.30
C ALA A 93 2.38 -15.47 5.54
N VAL A 94 2.87 -14.23 5.41
CA VAL A 94 3.47 -13.45 6.49
C VAL A 94 2.83 -12.08 6.55
N ASP A 95 2.50 -11.61 7.75
CA ASP A 95 2.15 -10.22 7.99
C ASP A 95 3.24 -9.53 8.81
N ILE A 96 3.60 -8.32 8.41
CA ILE A 96 4.46 -7.43 9.19
C ILE A 96 3.69 -6.16 9.48
N PHE A 97 3.26 -5.98 10.72
CA PHE A 97 2.72 -4.72 11.21
C PHE A 97 3.77 -4.03 12.08
N THR A 98 4.04 -2.75 11.79
CA THR A 98 5.02 -1.91 12.48
C THR A 98 4.42 -0.56 12.85
N CYS A 99 4.84 -0.03 13.99
CA CYS A 99 4.56 1.34 14.43
C CYS A 99 5.90 2.12 14.47
N GLY A 100 5.94 3.30 13.85
CA GLY A 100 7.12 4.16 13.78
C GLY A 100 8.05 3.92 12.58
N ASP A 101 8.89 4.92 12.28
CA ASP A 101 9.65 5.02 11.02
C ASP A 101 11.00 4.29 11.03
N ASN A 102 11.37 3.67 12.15
CA ASN A 102 12.72 3.13 12.36
C ASN A 102 12.86 1.65 11.99
N ILE A 103 11.81 1.00 11.47
CA ILE A 103 11.85 -0.42 11.08
C ILE A 103 12.04 -0.54 9.57
N ASN A 104 13.13 -1.20 9.16
CA ASN A 104 13.42 -1.46 7.76
C ASN A 104 12.72 -2.74 7.27
N LEU A 105 11.54 -2.54 6.68
CA LEU A 105 10.71 -3.61 6.15
C LEU A 105 11.35 -4.39 5.00
N GLU A 106 12.20 -3.75 4.18
CA GLU A 106 12.94 -4.45 3.11
C GLU A 106 13.94 -5.46 3.70
N ILE A 107 14.63 -5.10 4.78
CA ILE A 107 15.52 -6.02 5.50
C ILE A 107 14.72 -7.18 6.11
N ALA A 108 13.56 -6.91 6.70
CA ALA A 108 12.70 -7.97 7.23
C ALA A 108 12.28 -8.97 6.14
N VAL A 109 11.80 -8.47 5.00
CA VAL A 109 11.38 -9.28 3.86
C VAL A 109 12.54 -10.12 3.32
N ASN A 110 13.69 -9.49 3.07
CA ASN A 110 14.87 -10.19 2.53
C ASN A 110 15.44 -11.22 3.52
N SER A 111 15.48 -10.89 4.82
CA SER A 111 15.93 -11.85 5.84
C SER A 111 15.04 -13.08 5.91
N MET A 112 13.71 -12.91 5.76
CA MET A 112 12.79 -14.05 5.69
C MET A 112 12.92 -14.82 4.38
N LYS A 113 13.05 -14.13 3.24
CA LYS A 113 13.33 -14.77 1.95
C LYS A 113 14.53 -15.71 2.02
N GLU A 114 15.64 -15.22 2.57
CA GLU A 114 16.86 -16.00 2.77
C GLU A 114 16.64 -17.17 3.74
N SER A 115 15.95 -16.92 4.86
CA SER A 115 15.72 -17.96 5.88
C SER A 115 14.80 -19.09 5.41
N PHE A 116 13.83 -18.75 4.56
CA PHE A 116 12.88 -19.69 3.96
C PHE A 116 13.39 -20.29 2.65
N GLU A 117 14.55 -19.84 2.16
CA GLU A 117 15.10 -20.26 0.86
C GLU A 117 14.06 -20.08 -0.26
N SER A 118 13.26 -19.01 -0.17
CA SER A 118 12.16 -18.75 -1.11
C SER A 118 12.68 -18.19 -2.43
N GLU A 119 12.29 -18.79 -3.54
CA GLU A 119 12.67 -18.29 -4.87
C GLU A 119 11.87 -17.03 -5.22
N ASN A 120 10.58 -17.02 -4.91
CA ASN A 120 9.64 -15.97 -5.27
C ASN A 120 8.92 -15.36 -4.05
N VAL A 121 8.90 -14.04 -3.99
CA VAL A 121 8.28 -13.27 -2.91
C VAL A 121 7.37 -12.22 -3.52
N VAL A 122 6.11 -12.21 -3.09
CA VAL A 122 5.08 -11.25 -3.51
C VAL A 122 4.62 -10.46 -2.30
N ILE A 123 4.65 -9.13 -2.38
CA ILE A 123 4.00 -8.28 -1.38
C ILE A 123 2.56 -8.08 -1.86
N SER A 124 1.61 -8.78 -1.24
CA SER A 124 0.20 -8.76 -1.66
C SER A 124 -0.58 -7.55 -1.14
N SER A 125 -0.09 -6.90 -0.08
CA SER A 125 -0.65 -5.67 0.46
C SER A 125 0.39 -4.86 1.22
N ASP A 126 0.28 -3.54 1.17
CA ASP A 126 1.09 -2.58 1.92
C ASP A 126 0.21 -1.38 2.30
N GLN A 127 -0.20 -1.33 3.57
CA GLN A 127 -1.26 -0.45 4.06
C GLN A 127 -0.80 0.42 5.23
N ASN A 128 -1.17 1.69 5.18
CA ASN A 128 -1.14 2.56 6.35
C ASN A 128 -2.23 2.13 7.35
N ARG A 129 -1.90 2.11 8.63
CA ARG A 129 -2.80 1.76 9.73
C ARG A 129 -3.01 2.96 10.64
N GLY A 130 -4.25 3.19 11.06
CA GLY A 130 -4.59 4.27 11.99
C GLY A 130 -4.32 5.65 11.40
N ILE A 131 -4.99 5.99 10.30
CA ILE A 131 -4.94 7.34 9.72
C ILE A 131 -5.68 8.27 10.67
N ILE A 132 -4.95 9.19 11.29
CA ILE A 132 -5.48 10.17 12.24
C ILE A 132 -5.23 11.56 11.68
N SER A 133 -6.26 12.39 11.69
CA SER A 133 -6.09 13.83 11.54
C SER A 133 -5.72 14.48 12.87
N LYS A 134 -4.72 15.37 12.93
CA LYS A 134 -4.46 16.12 14.18
C LYS A 134 -5.51 17.24 14.39
N PRO A 135 -5.98 17.48 15.66
CA PRO A 135 -7.34 17.13 16.08
C PRO A 135 -8.04 18.23 16.95
N PHE A 136 -9.18 17.92 17.61
CA PHE A 136 -9.80 18.69 18.71
C PHE A 136 -8.74 19.44 19.58
N GLU A 137 -8.98 20.73 19.87
CA GLU A 137 -8.09 21.62 20.64
C GLU A 137 -7.55 20.98 21.94
N GLN A 138 -6.31 21.24 22.39
CA GLN A 138 -5.80 22.58 22.70
C GLN A 138 -4.26 22.70 22.76
N GLN A 139 -3.79 23.80 22.15
CA GLN A 139 -2.58 24.61 22.39
C GLN A 139 -1.19 24.34 21.78
N LYS A 140 -0.50 25.48 21.59
CA LYS A 140 0.43 25.95 20.55
C LYS A 140 1.93 25.69 20.81
N ILE A 141 2.72 26.01 19.76
CA ILE A 141 4.15 26.40 19.66
C ILE A 141 4.95 25.30 18.93
N GLY A 142 5.73 25.50 17.87
CA GLY A 142 6.17 26.67 17.11
C GLY A 142 7.43 26.26 16.31
N GLU A 143 7.49 26.65 15.04
CA GLU A 143 8.57 26.52 14.04
C GLU A 143 8.75 25.20 13.24
N ILE A 144 8.76 25.39 11.91
CA ILE A 144 8.85 24.40 10.82
C ILE A 144 10.32 24.25 10.42
N VAL A 145 10.86 23.02 10.42
CA VAL A 145 12.08 22.68 9.67
C VAL A 145 11.67 22.11 8.31
N ARG A 146 11.85 22.92 7.27
CA ARG A 146 11.75 22.51 5.86
C ARG A 146 13.00 21.72 5.48
N ASN A 147 12.91 20.39 5.50
CA ASN A 147 13.58 19.49 4.55
C ASN A 147 13.31 18.04 4.97
N SER A 148 12.47 17.33 4.24
CA SER A 148 12.45 15.86 4.35
C SER A 148 12.32 15.28 2.95
N LYS A 149 13.47 14.86 2.42
CA LYS A 149 13.57 13.92 1.31
C LYS A 149 12.95 12.60 1.78
N ILE A 150 11.94 12.15 1.06
CA ILE A 150 11.37 10.79 1.19
C ILE A 150 12.40 9.79 0.63
N TYR A 151 12.61 8.65 1.32
CA TYR A 151 13.40 7.54 0.80
C TYR A 151 12.48 6.36 0.44
N PRO A 152 12.24 6.10 -0.87
CA PRO A 152 11.34 5.04 -1.32
C PRO A 152 12.08 3.72 -1.61
N ILE A 153 11.42 2.59 -1.32
CA ILE A 153 11.48 1.42 -2.23
C ILE A 153 10.90 1.93 -3.53
N SER A 154 11.78 2.20 -4.47
CA SER A 154 11.41 2.84 -5.72
C SER A 154 10.79 1.76 -6.60
N TRP A 155 9.46 1.75 -6.76
CA TRP A 155 8.79 0.94 -7.78
C TRP A 155 9.41 1.15 -9.17
N LYS A 156 9.99 2.33 -9.39
CA LYS A 156 10.79 2.63 -10.56
C LYS A 156 12.04 1.74 -10.65
N LYS A 157 12.77 1.48 -9.56
CA LYS A 157 13.90 0.53 -9.56
C LYS A 157 13.43 -0.90 -9.85
N GLU A 158 12.30 -1.33 -9.31
CA GLU A 158 11.79 -2.67 -9.58
C GLU A 158 11.29 -2.83 -11.03
N TYR A 159 10.60 -1.82 -11.55
CA TYR A 159 10.22 -1.71 -12.95
C TYR A 159 11.45 -1.74 -13.87
N GLU A 160 12.45 -0.90 -13.61
CA GLU A 160 13.72 -0.88 -14.36
C GLU A 160 14.44 -2.23 -14.31
N ARG A 161 14.44 -2.91 -13.15
CA ARG A 161 15.08 -4.22 -12.98
C ARG A 161 14.37 -5.35 -13.74
N LYS A 162 13.04 -5.40 -13.67
CA LYS A 162 12.24 -6.45 -14.31
C LYS A 162 11.98 -6.17 -15.80
N ASN A 163 12.19 -4.92 -16.25
CA ASN A 163 11.93 -4.44 -17.60
C ASN A 163 10.59 -4.96 -18.19
N PRO A 164 9.47 -4.79 -17.47
CA PRO A 164 8.17 -5.27 -17.92
C PRO A 164 7.64 -4.42 -19.08
N TRP A 165 6.71 -4.97 -19.85
CA TRP A 165 5.95 -4.23 -20.86
C TRP A 165 5.12 -3.08 -20.26
N GLY A 166 4.62 -3.23 -19.03
CA GLY A 166 3.84 -2.18 -18.37
C GLY A 166 3.55 -2.43 -16.88
N VAL A 167 2.86 -1.47 -16.26
CA VAL A 167 2.42 -1.49 -14.87
C VAL A 167 0.89 -1.41 -14.83
N LEU A 168 0.25 -2.41 -14.25
CA LEU A 168 -1.15 -2.35 -13.83
C LEU A 168 -1.17 -2.09 -12.33
N ALA A 169 -1.91 -1.07 -11.91
CA ALA A 169 -2.25 -0.87 -10.51
C ALA A 169 -3.77 -0.82 -10.36
N SER A 170 -4.27 -1.57 -9.39
CA SER A 170 -5.68 -1.65 -9.02
C SER A 170 -5.86 -1.02 -7.64
N PHE A 171 -6.88 -0.19 -7.50
CA PHE A 171 -7.15 0.61 -6.32
C PHE A 171 -8.61 0.38 -5.89
N ASP A 172 -8.80 0.00 -4.63
CA ASP A 172 -10.12 0.06 -3.98
C ASP A 172 -10.10 1.27 -3.06
N ILE A 173 -10.91 2.28 -3.35
CA ILE A 173 -10.95 3.56 -2.62
C ILE A 173 -12.28 3.62 -1.88
N TYR A 174 -12.22 3.57 -0.55
CA TYR A 174 -13.39 3.44 0.32
C TYR A 174 -13.77 4.78 0.96
N GLU A 175 -15.05 4.89 1.36
CA GLU A 175 -15.60 6.09 2.03
C GLU A 175 -15.48 7.36 1.17
N ALA A 176 -15.60 7.22 -0.15
CA ALA A 176 -15.54 8.34 -1.07
C ALA A 176 -16.77 9.26 -0.96
N ASP A 177 -16.58 10.56 -1.20
CA ASP A 177 -17.64 11.57 -1.15
C ASP A 177 -18.74 11.25 -2.20
N PRO A 178 -19.98 10.95 -1.77
CA PRO A 178 -21.06 10.57 -2.67
C PRO A 178 -21.45 11.69 -3.64
N GLY A 179 -21.20 12.96 -3.31
CA GLY A 179 -21.42 14.07 -4.23
C GLY A 179 -20.41 14.12 -5.38
N ILE A 180 -19.30 13.41 -5.27
CA ILE A 180 -18.25 13.34 -6.29
C ILE A 180 -18.42 12.08 -7.15
N ILE A 181 -18.52 10.91 -6.52
CA ILE A 181 -18.51 9.62 -7.25
C ILE A 181 -19.83 9.30 -7.97
N ARG A 182 -20.88 10.09 -7.72
CA ARG A 182 -22.21 9.94 -8.36
C ARG A 182 -22.47 10.99 -9.43
N ASP A 183 -21.45 11.75 -9.81
CA ASP A 183 -21.53 12.79 -10.82
C ASP A 183 -20.58 12.47 -12.00
N ALA A 184 -21.17 12.29 -13.18
CA ALA A 184 -20.40 11.94 -14.38
C ALA A 184 -19.35 12.99 -14.74
N GLY A 185 -19.63 14.27 -14.55
CA GLY A 185 -18.69 15.36 -14.85
C GLY A 185 -17.48 15.37 -13.91
N HIS A 186 -17.68 15.02 -12.63
CA HIS A 186 -16.60 14.81 -11.68
C HIS A 186 -15.75 13.59 -12.04
N ILE A 187 -16.35 12.49 -12.48
CA ILE A 187 -15.65 11.29 -12.94
C ILE A 187 -14.82 11.58 -14.20
N GLU A 188 -15.39 12.31 -15.16
CA GLU A 188 -14.67 12.76 -16.38
C GLU A 188 -13.50 13.68 -16.03
N ARG A 189 -13.71 14.61 -15.08
CA ARG A 189 -12.64 15.49 -14.58
C ARG A 189 -11.53 14.69 -13.90
N PHE A 190 -11.89 13.72 -13.07
CA PHE A 190 -10.94 12.85 -12.37
C PHE A 190 -10.01 12.16 -13.36
N VAL A 191 -10.55 11.48 -14.36
CA VAL A 191 -9.71 10.70 -15.28
C VAL A 191 -8.84 11.60 -16.17
N ARG A 192 -9.32 12.80 -16.50
CA ARG A 192 -8.53 13.80 -17.22
C ARG A 192 -7.32 14.21 -16.40
N GLU A 193 -7.52 14.62 -15.16
CA GLU A 193 -6.45 15.05 -14.25
C GLU A 193 -5.52 13.90 -13.88
N LEU A 194 -6.05 12.69 -13.69
CA LEU A 194 -5.24 11.48 -13.48
C LEU A 194 -4.33 11.20 -14.67
N SER A 195 -4.86 11.30 -15.90
CA SER A 195 -4.07 11.08 -17.11
C SER A 195 -2.95 12.14 -17.26
N ASP A 196 -3.23 13.39 -16.88
CA ASP A 196 -2.23 14.46 -16.88
C ASP A 196 -1.16 14.20 -15.80
N LEU A 197 -1.56 13.72 -14.61
CA LEU A 197 -0.66 13.37 -13.51
C LEU A 197 0.35 12.28 -13.88
N ILE A 198 -0.11 11.23 -14.56
CA ILE A 198 0.75 10.11 -14.99
C ILE A 198 1.42 10.34 -16.35
N ASP A 199 1.28 11.55 -16.92
CA ASP A 199 1.83 11.95 -18.21
C ASP A 199 1.50 10.93 -19.31
N MET A 200 0.22 10.56 -19.39
CA MET A 200 -0.39 9.69 -20.38
C MET A 200 -1.30 10.48 -21.31
N LYS A 201 -1.14 10.26 -22.61
CA LYS A 201 -2.00 10.87 -23.61
C LYS A 201 -3.29 10.08 -23.78
N ARG A 202 -4.42 10.75 -23.55
CA ARG A 202 -5.77 10.20 -23.77
C ARG A 202 -6.04 9.99 -25.26
N TYR A 203 -6.76 8.91 -25.58
CA TYR A 203 -7.24 8.60 -26.92
C TYR A 203 -8.77 8.52 -26.93
N GLY A 204 -9.41 9.38 -27.72
CA GLY A 204 -10.86 9.50 -27.76
C GLY A 204 -11.46 10.05 -26.46
N ASP A 205 -12.79 10.17 -26.47
CA ASP A 205 -13.54 10.67 -25.33
C ASP A 205 -13.62 9.64 -24.21
N CYS A 206 -13.60 10.12 -22.96
CA CYS A 206 -13.90 9.29 -21.81
C CYS A 206 -15.34 8.78 -21.92
N LYS A 207 -15.55 7.48 -21.70
CA LYS A 207 -16.88 6.91 -21.63
C LYS A 207 -17.27 6.75 -20.17
N VAL A 208 -18.27 7.50 -19.74
CA VAL A 208 -18.90 7.36 -18.43
C VAL A 208 -20.34 6.90 -18.63
N VAL A 209 -20.70 5.77 -18.02
CA VAL A 209 -22.02 5.16 -18.16
C VAL A 209 -22.58 4.90 -16.77
N HIS A 210 -23.80 5.38 -16.53
CA HIS A 210 -24.57 5.04 -15.34
C HIS A 210 -25.42 3.79 -15.61
N PHE A 211 -25.38 2.80 -14.72
CA PHE A 211 -26.19 1.58 -14.83
C PHE A 211 -26.58 1.05 -13.45
N GLY A 212 -27.57 0.17 -13.43
CA GLY A 212 -28.18 -0.41 -12.24
C GLY A 212 -29.59 0.12 -12.04
N GLU A 213 -30.58 -0.77 -12.10
CA GLU A 213 -32.00 -0.45 -11.84
C GLU A 213 -32.37 -0.66 -10.35
N ASP A 214 -31.51 -1.35 -9.60
CA ASP A 214 -31.63 -1.63 -8.17
C ASP A 214 -30.57 -0.84 -7.41
N GLU A 215 -30.97 -0.19 -6.31
CA GLU A 215 -30.14 0.65 -5.44
C GLU A 215 -28.86 -0.06 -4.96
N ASN A 216 -28.85 -1.40 -4.89
CA ASN A 216 -27.67 -2.18 -4.46
C ASN A 216 -26.59 -2.33 -5.54
N ILE A 217 -26.93 -2.14 -6.81
CA ILE A 217 -26.02 -2.31 -7.97
C ILE A 217 -25.91 -1.05 -8.82
N GLU A 218 -26.54 0.04 -8.39
CA GLU A 218 -26.49 1.34 -9.05
C GLU A 218 -25.09 1.98 -8.91
N GLY A 219 -24.61 2.53 -10.01
CA GLY A 219 -23.34 3.25 -10.03
C GLY A 219 -22.89 3.64 -11.42
N PHE A 220 -21.68 4.20 -11.48
CA PHE A 220 -21.02 4.56 -12.73
C PHE A 220 -19.93 3.56 -13.09
N SER A 221 -19.72 3.34 -14.38
CA SER A 221 -18.47 2.80 -14.93
C SER A 221 -17.85 3.85 -15.82
N MET A 222 -16.54 3.93 -15.75
CA MET A 222 -15.74 4.81 -16.58
C MET A 222 -14.67 4.01 -17.30
N THR A 223 -14.45 4.35 -18.56
CA THR A 223 -13.27 3.90 -19.32
C THR A 223 -12.65 5.07 -20.07
N GLN A 224 -11.32 5.16 -20.02
CA GLN A 224 -10.52 6.07 -20.82
C GLN A 224 -9.39 5.29 -21.46
N LEU A 225 -9.39 5.22 -22.78
CA LEU A 225 -8.23 4.73 -23.52
C LEU A 225 -7.12 5.77 -23.41
N VAL A 226 -5.90 5.30 -23.15
CA VAL A 226 -4.67 6.11 -23.20
C VAL A 226 -3.71 5.45 -24.18
N GLU A 227 -2.65 6.15 -24.63
CA GLU A 227 -1.72 5.60 -25.63
C GLU A 227 -1.24 4.20 -25.23
N THR A 228 -1.65 3.19 -26.02
CA THR A 228 -1.35 1.75 -25.83
C THR A 228 -1.85 1.12 -24.52
N SER A 229 -2.80 1.74 -23.80
CA SER A 229 -3.27 1.22 -22.51
C SER A 229 -4.69 1.68 -22.13
N LEU A 230 -5.10 1.47 -20.87
CA LEU A 230 -6.45 1.71 -20.36
C LEU A 230 -6.44 2.23 -18.91
N ILE A 231 -7.30 3.21 -18.64
CA ILE A 231 -7.79 3.52 -17.30
C ILE A 231 -9.27 3.13 -17.25
N SER A 232 -9.67 2.38 -16.23
CA SER A 232 -11.06 2.00 -16.02
C SER A 232 -11.45 2.13 -14.56
N GLY A 233 -12.73 2.35 -14.28
CA GLY A 233 -13.19 2.29 -12.91
C GLY A 233 -14.70 2.10 -12.76
N HIS A 234 -15.10 1.66 -11.57
CA HIS A 234 -16.46 1.44 -11.13
C HIS A 234 -16.72 2.22 -9.84
N PHE A 235 -17.83 2.95 -9.79
CA PHE A 235 -18.19 3.85 -8.71
C PHE A 235 -19.50 3.38 -8.10
N SER A 236 -19.45 2.72 -6.95
CA SER A 236 -20.60 2.09 -6.31
C SER A 236 -21.36 3.08 -5.42
N ASN A 237 -22.64 3.30 -5.71
CA ASN A 237 -23.49 4.17 -4.88
C ASN A 237 -23.75 3.54 -3.50
N ALA A 238 -24.01 2.23 -3.46
CA ALA A 238 -24.38 1.49 -2.25
C ALA A 238 -23.28 1.50 -1.18
N SER A 239 -22.01 1.39 -1.60
CA SER A 239 -20.87 1.25 -0.70
C SER A 239 -19.97 2.48 -0.61
N ASN A 240 -20.26 3.54 -1.37
CA ASN A 240 -19.39 4.71 -1.53
C ASN A 240 -17.93 4.32 -1.82
N THR A 241 -17.75 3.34 -2.71
CA THR A 241 -16.44 2.76 -3.05
C THR A 241 -16.15 2.96 -4.53
N VAL A 242 -14.90 3.33 -4.84
CA VAL A 242 -14.38 3.43 -6.21
C VAL A 242 -13.38 2.29 -6.42
N TYR A 243 -13.64 1.46 -7.42
CA TYR A 243 -12.72 0.45 -7.91
C TYR A 243 -12.06 1.01 -9.16
N LEU A 244 -10.76 1.26 -9.14
CA LEU A 244 -10.01 1.93 -10.21
C LEU A 244 -8.87 1.03 -10.67
N ASP A 245 -8.73 0.88 -11.99
CA ASP A 245 -7.59 0.22 -12.62
C ASP A 245 -6.86 1.21 -13.51
N VAL A 246 -5.54 1.32 -13.32
CA VAL A 246 -4.65 2.12 -14.16
C VAL A 246 -3.61 1.20 -14.76
N PHE A 247 -3.73 0.96 -16.06
CA PHE A 247 -2.70 0.27 -16.81
C PHE A 247 -1.89 1.28 -17.62
N SER A 248 -0.56 1.15 -17.64
CA SER A 248 0.30 1.97 -18.51
C SER A 248 1.52 1.19 -18.97
N CYS A 249 1.95 1.39 -20.23
CA CYS A 249 3.23 0.88 -20.73
C CYS A 249 4.43 1.69 -20.21
N LYS A 250 4.21 2.96 -19.83
CA LYS A 250 5.21 3.83 -19.20
C LYS A 250 5.08 3.75 -17.69
N PHE A 251 6.22 3.73 -17.00
CA PHE A 251 6.23 3.81 -15.54
C PHE A 251 5.55 5.09 -15.05
N TYR A 252 4.65 4.92 -14.09
CA TYR A 252 4.13 5.95 -13.20
C TYR A 252 4.24 5.41 -11.77
N ASP A 253 4.27 6.29 -10.77
CA ASP A 253 4.29 5.84 -9.37
C ASP A 253 2.86 5.49 -8.92
N PRO A 254 2.54 4.22 -8.62
CA PRO A 254 1.18 3.85 -8.20
C PRO A 254 0.74 4.55 -6.91
N ARG A 255 1.67 4.91 -6.02
CA ARG A 255 1.33 5.65 -4.81
C ARG A 255 0.88 7.07 -5.13
N GLN A 256 1.48 7.71 -6.13
CA GLN A 256 1.06 9.04 -6.57
C GLN A 256 -0.39 9.03 -7.08
N VAL A 257 -0.80 7.95 -7.76
CA VAL A 257 -2.19 7.75 -8.21
C VAL A 257 -3.13 7.52 -7.03
N ALA A 258 -2.75 6.68 -6.06
CA ALA A 258 -3.56 6.44 -4.88
C ALA A 258 -3.82 7.74 -4.11
N GLU A 259 -2.77 8.52 -3.82
CA GLU A 259 -2.90 9.78 -3.08
C GLU A 259 -3.72 10.82 -3.85
N PHE A 260 -3.54 10.91 -5.18
CA PHE A 260 -4.38 11.76 -6.01
C PHE A 260 -5.85 11.37 -5.95
N ALA A 261 -6.17 10.07 -6.06
CA ALA A 261 -7.54 9.59 -6.02
C ALA A 261 -8.19 9.77 -4.64
N MET A 262 -7.44 9.50 -3.57
CA MET A 262 -7.84 9.77 -2.19
C MET A 262 -8.23 11.24 -1.99
N SER A 263 -7.37 12.16 -2.45
CA SER A 263 -7.60 13.61 -2.36
C SER A 263 -8.80 14.04 -3.22
N PHE A 264 -8.87 13.58 -4.47
CA PHE A 264 -9.93 13.97 -5.40
C PHE A 264 -11.30 13.53 -4.92
N PHE A 265 -11.43 12.28 -4.45
CA PHE A 265 -12.70 11.72 -3.98
C PHE A 265 -13.00 12.03 -2.51
N LYS A 266 -12.09 12.73 -1.81
CA LYS A 266 -12.15 12.96 -0.35
C LYS A 266 -12.42 11.66 0.43
N ALA A 267 -11.76 10.60 0.01
CA ALA A 267 -11.96 9.26 0.54
C ALA A 267 -11.27 9.06 1.90
N GLY A 268 -11.68 8.03 2.64
CA GLY A 268 -11.13 7.73 3.96
C GLY A 268 -9.88 6.86 3.94
N HIS A 269 -9.88 5.81 3.11
CA HIS A 269 -8.73 4.91 2.93
C HIS A 269 -8.77 4.16 1.60
N TYR A 270 -7.65 3.53 1.21
CA TYR A 270 -7.55 2.74 -0.02
C TYR A 270 -6.83 1.39 0.19
N LYS A 271 -7.07 0.44 -0.72
CA LYS A 271 -6.21 -0.72 -0.98
C LYS A 271 -5.57 -0.58 -2.35
N LEU A 272 -4.33 -1.08 -2.50
CA LEU A 272 -3.55 -1.00 -3.72
C LEU A 272 -2.93 -2.37 -4.02
N GLN A 273 -3.15 -2.86 -5.24
CA GLN A 273 -2.48 -4.03 -5.80
C GLN A 273 -1.73 -3.63 -7.06
N ILE A 274 -0.50 -4.11 -7.23
CA ILE A 274 0.36 -3.77 -8.37
C ILE A 274 0.79 -5.05 -9.08
N ALA A 275 0.64 -5.07 -10.39
CA ALA A 275 1.12 -6.13 -11.27
C ALA A 275 2.00 -5.56 -12.38
N LEU A 276 3.25 -6.02 -12.44
CA LEU A 276 4.15 -5.75 -13.55
C LEU A 276 3.83 -6.74 -14.69
N ARG A 277 3.49 -6.21 -15.86
CA ARG A 277 3.04 -6.99 -17.03
C ARG A 277 4.24 -7.30 -17.91
N GLN A 278 4.60 -8.57 -18.06
CA GLN A 278 5.71 -9.01 -18.92
C GLN A 278 5.30 -9.11 -20.39
#